data_AF-A0A1V4LRB9-F1
#
_entry.id   AF-A0A1V4LRB9-F1
#
_cell.length_a   1.000
_cell.length_b   1.000
_cell.length_c   1.000
_cell.angle_alpha   90.00
_cell.angle_beta   90.00
_cell.angle_gamma   90.00
#
_symmetry.space_group_name_H-M   'P 1'
#
loop_
_entity.id
_entity.type
_entity.pdbx_description
1 polymer ?
#
loop_
_entity_poly.entity_id
_entity_poly.type
_entity_poly.pdbx_seq_one_letter_code
_entity_poly.pdbx_strand_id
1 'polypeptide(L)'
;MKNQQSGFTLIELIIVIVILGILAAFALPRFADLSGDARRATIDGVAGSMRSASAIAHSAQLAAGAGPDDAVTLEGEVIPMVNGYPSLDGIMTAAQISGESLDISKAGTVTIEGKASCNVVYKQATTTTTAPTVTVASSGC
;
A
#
# COMPACT_ATOMS: atom_id res chain seq x y z
N MET A 1 10.21 -11.51 -61.15
CA MET A 1 8.92 -11.44 -60.43
C MET A 1 8.79 -10.03 -59.89
N LYS A 2 7.81 -9.25 -60.36
CA LYS A 2 7.70 -7.81 -60.04
C LYS A 2 6.79 -7.69 -58.81
N ASN A 3 7.39 -7.39 -57.65
CA ASN A 3 6.63 -7.19 -56.42
C ASN A 3 5.74 -5.95 -56.59
N GLN A 4 4.43 -6.14 -56.64
CA GLN A 4 3.47 -5.05 -56.57
C GLN A 4 3.47 -4.54 -55.13
N GLN A 5 4.06 -3.37 -54.92
CA GLN A 5 3.99 -2.70 -53.62
C GLN A 5 2.56 -2.18 -53.44
N SER A 6 1.72 -2.93 -52.70
CA SER A 6 0.40 -2.46 -52.31
C SER A 6 0.57 -1.40 -51.22
N GLY A 7 0.50 -0.13 -51.60
CA GLY A 7 0.42 0.97 -50.65
C GLY A 7 -0.91 0.94 -49.89
N PHE A 8 -0.88 1.38 -48.62
CA PHE A 8 -2.08 1.63 -47.82
C PHE A 8 -2.87 2.80 -48.44
N THR A 9 -4.19 2.69 -48.56
CA THR A 9 -5.01 3.80 -49.05
C THR A 9 -5.19 4.87 -47.97
N LEU A 10 -5.35 6.14 -48.38
CA LEU A 10 -5.61 7.23 -47.44
C LEU A 10 -6.89 6.99 -46.62
N ILE A 11 -7.91 6.36 -47.22
CA ILE A 11 -9.17 6.07 -46.53
C ILE A 11 -9.00 4.99 -45.45
N GLU A 12 -8.17 3.96 -45.68
CA GLU A 12 -7.87 2.96 -44.67
C GLU A 12 -7.15 3.58 -43.47
N LEU A 13 -6.19 4.48 -43.71
CA LEU A 13 -5.53 5.20 -42.62
C LEU A 13 -6.51 6.05 -41.81
N ILE A 14 -7.44 6.75 -42.48
CA ILE A 14 -8.46 7.57 -41.82
C ILE A 14 -9.41 6.70 -40.98
N ILE A 15 -9.85 5.55 -41.49
CA ILE A 15 -10.73 4.66 -40.73
C ILE A 15 -10.01 4.12 -39.49
N VAL A 16 -8.72 3.77 -39.59
CA VAL A 16 -7.95 3.26 -38.45
C VAL A 16 -7.86 4.31 -37.34
N ILE A 17 -7.53 5.57 -37.66
CA ILE A 17 -7.45 6.62 -36.63
C ILE A 17 -8.81 6.92 -36.00
N VAL A 18 -9.91 6.81 -36.77
CA VAL A 18 -11.27 6.99 -36.25
C VAL A 18 -11.61 5.87 -35.27
N ILE A 19 -11.34 4.62 -35.63
CA ILE A 19 -11.59 3.47 -34.74
C ILE A 19 -10.74 3.58 -33.47
N LEU A 20 -9.45 3.89 -33.59
CA LEU A 20 -8.56 4.10 -32.44
C LEU A 20 -9.04 5.26 -31.56
N GLY A 21 -9.55 6.34 -32.16
CA GLY A 21 -10.14 7.46 -31.42
C GLY A 21 -11.35 7.06 -30.58
N ILE A 22 -12.26 6.27 -31.14
CA ILE A 22 -13.44 5.76 -30.42
C ILE A 22 -13.02 4.83 -29.28
N LEU A 23 -12.11 3.88 -29.55
CA LEU A 23 -11.63 2.95 -28.53
C LEU A 23 -10.90 3.68 -27.39
N ALA A 24 -10.05 4.66 -27.72
CA ALA A 24 -9.34 5.46 -26.73
C ALA A 24 -10.27 6.27 -25.83
N ALA A 25 -11.36 6.83 -26.39
CA ALA A 25 -12.34 7.61 -25.64
C ALA A 25 -13.03 6.79 -24.52
N PHE A 26 -13.25 5.49 -24.73
CA PHE A 26 -13.84 4.61 -23.70
C PHE A 26 -12.79 3.96 -22.80
N ALA A 27 -11.62 3.61 -23.33
CA ALA A 27 -10.58 2.90 -22.59
C ALA A 27 -9.84 3.79 -21.57
N LEU A 28 -9.55 5.05 -21.92
CA LEU A 28 -8.79 5.96 -21.07
C LEU A 28 -9.46 6.24 -19.71
N PRO A 29 -10.78 6.57 -19.64
CA PRO A 29 -11.45 6.79 -18.35
C PRO A 29 -11.37 5.55 -17.46
N ARG A 30 -11.63 4.36 -18.02
CA ARG A 30 -11.57 3.08 -17.28
C ARG A 30 -10.17 2.79 -16.74
N PHE A 31 -9.13 3.06 -17.52
CA PHE A 31 -7.75 2.83 -17.09
C PHE A 31 -7.32 3.79 -15.97
N ALA A 32 -7.79 5.03 -16.00
CA ALA A 32 -7.55 6.00 -14.94
C ALA A 32 -8.20 5.58 -13.60
N ASP A 33 -9.44 5.08 -13.63
CA ASP A 33 -10.16 4.61 -12.44
C ASP A 33 -9.48 3.40 -11.79
N LEU A 34 -9.07 2.41 -12.60
CA LEU A 34 -8.39 1.19 -12.13
C LEU A 34 -7.11 1.48 -11.34
N SER A 35 -6.37 2.51 -11.76
CA SER A 35 -5.13 2.91 -11.09
C SER A 35 -5.40 3.49 -9.69
N GLY A 36 -6.50 4.24 -9.53
CA GLY A 36 -6.92 4.77 -8.23
C GLY A 36 -7.38 3.65 -7.30
N ASP A 37 -8.22 2.74 -7.81
CA ASP A 37 -8.71 1.59 -7.05
C ASP A 37 -7.59 0.66 -6.59
N ALA A 38 -6.59 0.41 -7.44
CA ALA A 38 -5.42 -0.39 -7.10
C ALA A 38 -4.62 0.23 -5.92
N ARG A 39 -4.46 1.56 -5.91
CA ARG A 39 -3.78 2.26 -4.81
C ARG A 39 -4.57 2.18 -3.52
N ARG A 40 -5.90 2.33 -3.57
CA ARG A 40 -6.79 2.15 -2.41
C ARG A 40 -6.69 0.75 -1.84
N ALA A 41 -6.78 -0.27 -2.70
CA ALA A 41 -6.63 -1.67 -2.27
C ALA A 41 -5.25 -1.93 -1.64
N THR A 42 -4.19 -1.32 -2.17
CA THR A 42 -2.83 -1.43 -1.61
C THR A 42 -2.78 -0.84 -0.20
N ILE A 43 -3.29 0.38 -0.02
CA ILE A 43 -3.23 1.08 1.27
C ILE A 43 -4.14 0.41 2.32
N ASP A 44 -5.28 -0.14 1.91
CA ASP A 44 -6.15 -0.94 2.76
C ASP A 44 -5.49 -2.26 3.16
N GLY A 45 -4.76 -2.91 2.24
CA GLY A 45 -3.96 -4.10 2.51
C GLY A 45 -2.84 -3.82 3.52
N VAL A 46 -2.13 -2.70 3.35
CA VAL A 46 -1.12 -2.23 4.32
C VAL A 46 -1.75 -2.01 5.69
N ALA A 47 -2.91 -1.35 5.76
CA ALA A 47 -3.60 -1.15 7.04
C ALA A 47 -4.04 -2.47 7.69
N GLY A 48 -4.48 -3.44 6.90
CA GLY A 48 -4.78 -4.79 7.38
C GLY A 48 -3.55 -5.51 7.96
N SER A 49 -2.40 -5.39 7.28
CA SER A 49 -1.14 -5.96 7.74
C SER A 49 -0.68 -5.35 9.08
N MET A 50 -0.76 -4.02 9.23
CA MET A 50 -0.43 -3.34 10.50
C MET A 50 -1.34 -3.77 11.64
N ARG A 51 -2.67 -3.83 11.41
CA ARG A 51 -3.61 -4.28 12.46
C ARG A 51 -3.28 -5.70 12.91
N SER A 52 -3.05 -6.61 11.96
CA SER A 52 -2.72 -8.00 12.23
C SER A 52 -1.40 -8.13 12.99
N ALA A 53 -0.35 -7.46 12.51
CA ALA A 53 0.97 -7.45 13.15
C ALA A 53 0.91 -6.89 14.58
N SER A 54 0.15 -5.81 14.79
CA SER A 54 -0.03 -5.24 16.14
C SER A 54 -0.68 -6.21 17.12
N ALA A 55 -1.69 -6.97 16.68
CA ALA A 55 -2.38 -7.95 17.50
C ALA A 55 -1.49 -9.17 17.79
N ILE A 56 -0.71 -9.63 16.81
CA ILE A 56 0.23 -10.74 16.97
C ILE A 56 1.34 -10.36 17.95
N ALA A 57 1.97 -9.20 17.77
CA ALA A 57 3.04 -8.75 18.64
C ALA A 57 2.56 -8.49 20.08
N HIS A 58 1.38 -7.89 20.24
CA HIS A 58 0.76 -7.75 21.56
C HIS A 58 0.53 -9.12 22.24
N SER A 59 -0.03 -10.07 21.48
CA SER A 59 -0.30 -11.42 21.99
C SER A 59 0.99 -12.15 22.37
N ALA A 60 2.05 -12.02 21.56
CA ALA A 60 3.36 -12.58 21.85
C ALA A 60 3.98 -11.98 23.10
N GLN A 61 3.84 -10.68 23.31
CA GLN A 61 4.34 -10.00 24.51
C GLN A 61 3.66 -10.50 25.78
N LEU A 62 2.33 -10.62 25.75
CA LEU A 62 1.56 -11.17 26.87
C LEU A 62 1.92 -12.63 27.13
N ALA A 63 2.10 -13.44 26.08
CA ALA A 63 2.49 -14.84 26.21
C ALA A 63 3.89 -15.02 26.78
N ALA A 64 4.82 -14.12 26.45
CA ALA A 64 6.18 -14.11 27.00
C ALA A 64 6.26 -13.62 28.45
N GLY A 65 5.20 -13.01 28.98
CA GLY A 65 5.22 -12.35 30.28
C GLY A 65 6.20 -11.16 30.34
N ALA A 66 6.52 -10.59 29.18
CA ALA A 66 7.48 -9.50 29.06
C ALA A 66 6.88 -8.19 29.57
N GLY A 67 7.73 -7.29 30.06
CA GLY A 67 7.33 -5.95 30.45
C GLY A 67 6.68 -5.17 29.29
N PRO A 68 5.87 -4.14 29.57
CA PRO A 68 5.18 -3.36 28.53
C PRO A 68 6.07 -2.77 27.43
N ASP A 69 7.33 -2.50 27.74
CA ASP A 69 8.30 -1.90 26.82
C ASP A 69 9.44 -2.86 26.45
N ASP A 70 9.34 -4.13 26.88
CA ASP A 70 10.30 -5.16 26.51
C ASP A 70 10.04 -5.61 25.07
N ALA A 71 11.08 -5.59 24.26
CA ALA A 71 10.99 -6.04 22.88
C ALA A 71 10.64 -7.54 22.81
N VAL A 72 9.88 -7.92 21.80
CA VAL A 72 9.54 -9.33 21.50
C VAL A 72 10.22 -9.77 20.22
N THR A 73 10.60 -11.04 20.13
CA THR A 73 11.14 -11.59 18.88
C THR A 73 10.06 -12.36 18.13
N LEU A 74 9.79 -11.98 16.88
CA LEU A 74 8.87 -12.68 15.98
C LEU A 74 9.66 -13.11 14.75
N GLU A 75 9.64 -14.41 14.43
CA GLU A 75 10.34 -14.96 13.25
C GLU A 75 11.83 -14.56 13.15
N GLY A 76 12.50 -14.41 14.30
CA GLY A 76 13.91 -14.00 14.38
C GLY A 76 14.16 -12.50 14.32
N GLU A 77 13.11 -11.68 14.11
CA GLU A 77 13.20 -10.22 14.12
C GLU A 77 12.82 -9.63 15.48
N VAL A 78 13.60 -8.66 15.94
CA VAL A 78 13.33 -7.95 17.20
C VAL A 78 12.31 -6.84 16.94
N ILE A 79 11.15 -6.97 17.57
CA ILE A 79 10.05 -6.02 17.51
C ILE A 79 10.09 -5.14 18.76
N PRO A 80 10.54 -3.87 18.65
CA PRO A 80 10.46 -2.95 19.77
C PRO A 80 9.00 -2.67 20.14
N MET A 81 8.71 -2.79 21.44
CA MET A 81 7.38 -2.60 22.00
C MET A 81 7.32 -1.31 22.82
N VAL A 82 6.13 -0.76 22.93
CA VAL A 82 5.79 0.36 23.79
C VAL A 82 4.40 0.11 24.37
N ASN A 83 4.27 0.22 25.69
CA ASN A 83 2.98 0.06 26.37
C ASN A 83 2.20 -1.22 25.99
N GLY A 84 2.87 -2.33 25.69
CA GLY A 84 2.20 -3.58 25.31
C GLY A 84 2.04 -3.81 23.82
N TYR A 85 2.35 -2.83 22.97
CA TYR A 85 2.10 -2.89 21.52
C TYR A 85 3.35 -2.49 20.75
N PRO A 86 3.47 -2.81 19.45
CA PRO A 86 4.62 -2.38 18.68
C PRO A 86 4.82 -0.86 18.71
N SER A 87 6.07 -0.42 18.79
CA SER A 87 6.44 0.98 18.57
C SER A 87 6.25 1.39 17.12
N LEU A 88 6.52 2.66 16.77
CA LEU A 88 6.49 3.11 15.38
C LEU A 88 7.47 2.35 14.48
N ASP A 89 8.64 1.97 14.99
CA ASP A 89 9.59 1.14 14.26
C ASP A 89 9.17 -0.33 14.33
N GLY A 90 8.68 -0.78 15.49
CA GLY A 90 8.28 -2.16 15.70
C GLY A 90 7.13 -2.57 14.79
N ILE A 91 6.17 -1.68 14.53
CA ILE A 91 5.08 -2.00 13.61
C ILE A 91 5.57 -2.15 12.17
N MET A 92 6.59 -1.39 11.75
CA MET A 92 7.14 -1.48 10.40
C MET A 92 7.86 -2.81 10.21
N THR A 93 8.62 -3.26 11.20
CA THR A 93 9.25 -4.59 11.19
C THR A 93 8.21 -5.71 11.26
N ALA A 94 7.26 -5.62 12.20
CA ALA A 94 6.27 -6.68 12.43
C ALA A 94 5.30 -6.86 11.26
N ALA A 95 4.94 -5.78 10.55
CA ALA A 95 4.05 -5.84 9.40
C ALA A 95 4.76 -6.26 8.10
N GLN A 96 6.10 -6.32 8.09
CA GLN A 96 6.92 -6.69 6.93
C GLN A 96 6.55 -5.93 5.64
N ILE A 97 6.21 -4.65 5.79
CA ILE A 97 5.74 -3.83 4.66
C ILE A 97 6.94 -3.50 3.78
N SER A 98 6.86 -3.91 2.51
CA SER A 98 7.85 -3.63 1.48
C SER A 98 7.14 -3.41 0.13
N GLY A 99 7.74 -2.60 -0.74
CA GLY A 99 7.21 -2.36 -2.08
C GLY A 99 7.82 -1.11 -2.70
N GLU A 100 8.17 -1.19 -3.98
CA GLU A 100 8.80 -0.07 -4.73
C GLU A 100 7.86 1.11 -4.98
N SER A 101 6.56 0.96 -4.72
CA SER A 101 5.56 2.02 -4.87
C SER A 101 5.11 2.64 -3.53
N LEU A 102 5.81 2.30 -2.44
CA LEU A 102 5.49 2.74 -1.08
C LEU A 102 6.64 3.59 -0.52
N ASP A 103 6.32 4.81 -0.08
CA ASP A 103 7.18 5.59 0.79
C ASP A 103 6.99 5.15 2.25
N ILE A 104 8.03 4.52 2.79
CA ILE A 104 8.13 4.01 4.16
C ILE A 104 9.21 4.76 4.97
N SER A 105 9.64 5.93 4.51
CA SER A 105 10.75 6.69 5.10
C SER A 105 10.46 7.19 6.53
N LYS A 106 9.18 7.18 6.93
CA LYS A 106 8.73 7.61 8.26
C LYS A 106 8.11 6.43 9.00
N ALA A 107 8.72 6.07 10.13
CA ALA A 107 8.22 5.01 11.01
C ALA A 107 6.73 5.22 11.37
N GLY A 108 5.95 4.14 11.30
CA GLY A 108 4.50 4.13 11.51
C GLY A 108 3.68 4.88 10.46
N THR A 109 4.25 5.33 9.35
CA THR A 109 3.50 5.91 8.22
C THR A 109 3.92 5.26 6.91
N VAL A 110 2.94 4.81 6.14
CA VAL A 110 3.17 4.27 4.79
C VAL A 110 2.34 5.07 3.81
N THR A 111 2.97 5.57 2.76
CA THR A 111 2.32 6.44 1.77
C THR A 111 2.56 5.88 0.38
N ILE A 112 1.58 5.98 -0.52
CA ILE A 112 1.84 5.71 -1.94
C ILE A 112 2.76 6.81 -2.49
N GLU A 113 3.85 6.43 -3.15
CA GLU A 113 4.80 7.39 -3.70
C GLU A 113 4.12 8.43 -4.61
N GLY A 114 4.46 9.70 -4.41
CA GLY A 114 3.87 10.82 -5.15
C GLY A 114 2.41 11.14 -4.80
N LYS A 115 1.80 10.45 -3.83
CA LYS A 115 0.39 10.63 -3.40
C LYS A 115 0.30 10.80 -1.88
N ALA A 116 0.69 11.97 -1.38
CA ALA A 116 0.74 12.28 0.04
C ALA A 116 -0.57 12.00 0.83
N SER A 117 -1.74 12.13 0.18
CA SER A 117 -3.06 11.88 0.78
C SER A 117 -3.58 10.44 0.62
N CYS A 118 -2.73 9.52 0.12
CA CYS A 118 -2.99 8.09 0.03
C CYS A 118 -2.04 7.36 0.98
N ASN A 119 -2.40 7.30 2.26
CA ASN A 119 -1.50 6.82 3.32
C ASN A 119 -2.22 6.00 4.41
N VAL A 120 -1.42 5.22 5.14
CA VAL A 120 -1.78 4.60 6.41
C VAL A 120 -0.91 5.20 7.50
N VAL A 121 -1.53 5.53 8.63
CA VAL A 121 -0.83 6.00 9.82
C VAL A 121 -1.15 5.07 10.99
N TYR A 122 -0.10 4.47 11.54
CA TYR A 122 -0.11 3.81 12.84
C TYR A 122 0.18 4.83 13.94
N LYS A 123 -0.78 5.00 14.84
CA LYS A 123 -0.61 5.77 16.07
C LYS A 123 -0.34 4.79 17.20
N GLN A 124 0.87 4.83 17.75
CA GLN A 124 1.29 3.95 18.85
C GLN A 124 0.41 4.10 20.10
N ALA A 125 0.43 3.06 20.94
CA ALA A 125 -0.23 3.05 22.23
C ALA A 125 0.37 4.12 23.17
N THR A 126 -0.51 4.87 23.85
CA THR A 126 -0.11 5.88 24.85
C THR A 126 -0.12 5.35 26.28
N THR A 127 -0.84 4.26 26.52
CA THR A 127 -0.91 3.56 27.82
C THR A 127 -1.05 2.07 27.58
N THR A 128 -0.79 1.26 28.61
CA THR A 128 -0.93 -0.21 28.57
C THR A 128 -2.36 -0.70 28.34
N THR A 129 -3.34 0.19 28.48
CA THR A 129 -4.78 -0.10 28.35
C THR A 129 -5.40 0.51 27.09
N THR A 130 -4.65 1.33 26.35
CA THR A 130 -5.13 1.99 25.14
C THR A 130 -4.43 1.41 23.92
N ALA A 131 -5.17 0.63 23.14
CA ALA A 131 -4.65 0.04 21.91
C ALA A 131 -4.21 1.12 20.89
N PRO A 132 -3.22 0.83 20.05
CA PRO A 132 -2.83 1.69 18.95
C PRO A 132 -3.94 1.77 17.89
N THR A 133 -3.93 2.82 17.08
CA THR A 133 -4.92 3.01 16.00
C THR A 133 -4.26 3.01 14.64
N VAL A 134 -4.84 2.30 13.67
CA VAL A 134 -4.42 2.31 12.27
C VAL A 134 -5.45 3.04 11.44
N THR A 135 -5.10 4.24 10.97
CA THR A 135 -5.98 5.12 10.20
C THR A 135 -5.57 5.13 8.73
N VAL A 136 -6.55 5.05 7.83
CA VAL A 136 -6.34 5.14 6.39
C VAL A 136 -6.83 6.49 5.88
N ALA A 137 -5.99 7.18 5.13
CA ALA A 137 -6.38 8.34 4.32
C ALA A 137 -6.33 7.95 2.84
N SER A 138 -7.48 8.01 2.16
CA SER A 138 -7.63 7.57 0.75
C SER A 138 -8.14 8.67 -0.19
N SER A 139 -8.24 9.91 0.29
CA SER A 139 -8.86 11.02 -0.44
C SER A 139 -8.11 11.46 -1.71
N GLY A 140 -6.88 11.01 -1.93
CA GLY A 140 -6.11 11.25 -3.16
C GLY A 140 -5.45 10.01 -3.74
N CYS A 141 -5.96 8.82 -3.40
CA CYS A 141 -5.77 7.62 -4.21
C CYS A 141 -6.70 7.73 -5.44
#